data_AF-A0A1H2MVP2-F1
#
_entry.id   AF-A0A1H2MVP2-F1
#
_cell.length_a   1.000
_cell.length_b   1.000
_cell.length_c   1.000
_cell.angle_alpha   90.00
_cell.angle_beta   90.00
_cell.angle_gamma   90.00
#
_symmetry.space_group_name_H-M   'P 1'
#
loop_
_entity.id
_entity.type
_entity.pdbx_description
1 polymer ?
#
loop_
_entity_poly.entity_id
_entity_poly.type
_entity_poly.pdbx_seq_one_letter_code
_entity_poly.pdbx_strand_id
1 'polypeptide(L)'
;MSLKLNERYPGRFNNPSADYPQGYFKNRTSPTAKDGSYLEQDWANDKEGFFQSLISVAGLVPNGLVDKVGASQYYDALLNVLYAAARKTPVLNDTGTAGVYAAANTPALTALPATGYMQRVKIANLNPGASTYAPDGLAAKPIYGLGLQPLQGGELPAGVAVLMYLVQAGVNGGNGAWIIIESLGGAQQVAAATKSQHAMQFGQATGRLLRTTIYINNGGTLQASVDGGAFANVSSTFTPHPLALTAEGEVQGGGGGGGNAASTGASQVSAGAGGAAGGYARKRGAIASFAGQTISVGAGGSASVGGSSAIGLLVSASGGGLGQTGAAGSATNNPFGGSNGGVGTGGDLNALGGGGIYALYATAPISGKGGASLFGDGGPPTGGPPTTGSPGNAAVSYGAGGSGAANGASVATNSFGGAGKGGLVIIREYA
;
A
#
# COMPACT_ATOMS: atom_id res chain seq x y z
N MET A 1 -1.33 52.09 43.39
CA MET A 1 -2.14 51.81 44.61
C MET A 1 -3.56 51.53 44.18
N SER A 2 -4.08 50.30 44.32
CA SER A 2 -5.43 49.96 43.81
C SER A 2 -6.54 50.38 44.78
N LEU A 3 -6.37 51.57 45.38
CA LEU A 3 -7.33 52.17 46.28
C LEU A 3 -8.41 52.87 45.46
N LYS A 4 -9.66 52.71 45.90
CA LYS A 4 -10.72 53.60 45.50
C LYS A 4 -10.52 54.96 46.18
N LEU A 5 -9.95 55.90 45.45
CA LEU A 5 -9.43 57.15 46.00
C LEU A 5 -10.53 58.00 46.65
N ASN A 6 -11.73 57.98 46.06
CA ASN A 6 -12.91 58.68 46.57
C ASN A 6 -13.46 58.08 47.87
N GLU A 7 -13.41 56.76 48.04
CA GLU A 7 -13.87 56.07 49.26
C GLU A 7 -12.88 56.28 50.42
N ARG A 8 -11.57 56.26 50.11
CA ARG A 8 -10.51 56.45 51.12
C ARG A 8 -10.38 57.90 51.57
N TYR A 9 -10.60 58.85 50.65
CA TYR A 9 -10.45 60.29 50.90
C TYR A 9 -11.66 61.07 50.36
N PRO A 10 -12.81 61.00 51.04
CA PRO A 10 -14.06 61.63 50.58
C PRO A 10 -13.91 63.13 50.31
N GLY A 11 -14.46 63.59 49.19
CA GLY A 11 -14.46 65.01 48.80
C GLY A 11 -13.14 65.55 48.25
N ARG A 12 -12.08 64.73 48.16
CA ARG A 12 -10.78 65.14 47.61
C ARG A 12 -10.48 64.60 46.21
N PHE A 13 -11.18 63.55 45.81
CA PHE A 13 -11.04 62.88 44.52
C PHE A 13 -12.42 62.71 43.89
N ASN A 14 -12.48 62.66 42.56
CA ASN A 14 -13.71 62.38 41.86
C ASN A 14 -14.08 60.90 41.96
N ASN A 15 -15.39 60.62 41.91
CA ASN A 15 -15.91 59.26 41.93
C ASN A 15 -15.44 58.45 40.70
N PRO A 16 -15.39 57.12 40.81
CA PRO A 16 -15.13 56.22 39.68
C PRO A 16 -15.96 56.58 38.44
N SER A 17 -15.30 56.56 37.30
CA SER A 17 -15.91 56.71 35.98
C SER A 17 -15.53 55.52 35.09
N ALA A 18 -16.07 55.47 33.87
CA ALA A 18 -15.65 54.47 32.88
C ALA A 18 -14.16 54.59 32.54
N ASP A 19 -13.63 55.81 32.45
CA ASP A 19 -12.22 56.08 32.12
C ASP A 19 -11.28 55.85 33.32
N TYR A 20 -11.80 56.04 34.54
CA TYR A 20 -11.06 55.84 35.79
C TYR A 20 -11.89 55.03 36.79
N PRO A 21 -11.96 53.69 36.66
CA PRO A 21 -12.76 52.81 37.53
C PRO A 21 -12.42 52.85 39.02
N GLN A 22 -11.27 53.42 39.41
CA GLN A 22 -10.84 53.56 40.81
C GLN A 22 -10.97 55.00 41.34
N GLY A 23 -11.54 55.90 40.53
CA GLY A 23 -11.58 57.34 40.80
C GLY A 23 -10.33 58.05 40.25
N TYR A 24 -10.35 59.39 40.29
CA TYR A 24 -9.29 60.21 39.70
C TYR A 24 -9.06 61.52 40.49
N PHE A 25 -7.88 62.09 40.32
CA PHE A 25 -7.44 63.32 40.97
C PHE A 25 -8.26 64.52 40.48
N LYS A 26 -8.48 65.48 41.38
CA LYS A 26 -9.29 66.68 41.17
C LYS A 26 -8.54 67.89 41.70
N ASN A 27 -8.41 68.95 40.91
CA ASN A 27 -7.81 70.21 41.38
C ASN A 27 -8.65 70.86 42.49
N ARG A 28 -7.97 71.53 43.44
CA ARG A 28 -8.62 72.31 44.51
C ARG A 28 -9.24 73.57 43.94
N THR A 29 -10.37 74.01 44.49
CA THR A 29 -11.03 75.26 44.02
C THR A 29 -10.25 76.51 44.41
N SER A 30 -9.44 76.43 45.46
CA SER A 30 -8.49 77.48 45.83
C SER A 30 -7.25 76.89 46.53
N PRO A 31 -6.14 77.65 46.67
CA PRO A 31 -4.94 77.19 47.37
C PRO A 31 -5.16 76.80 48.84
N THR A 32 -6.21 77.31 49.49
CA THR A 32 -6.55 77.03 50.90
C THR A 32 -7.74 76.07 51.05
N ALA A 33 -8.48 75.81 49.97
CA ALA A 33 -9.60 74.87 49.97
C ALA A 33 -9.12 73.43 50.21
N LYS A 34 -9.95 72.65 50.92
CA LYS A 34 -9.69 71.24 51.25
C LYS A 34 -10.50 70.28 50.37
N ASP A 35 -10.86 70.69 49.16
CA ASP A 35 -11.87 70.08 48.28
C ASP A 35 -11.31 69.48 46.97
N GLY A 36 -10.01 69.16 46.97
CA GLY A 36 -9.28 68.54 45.87
C GLY A 36 -7.94 67.96 46.34
N SER A 37 -7.22 67.31 45.42
CA SER A 37 -5.90 66.73 45.65
C SER A 37 -4.81 67.79 45.78
N TYR A 38 -3.72 67.44 46.46
CA TYR A 38 -2.52 68.28 46.52
C TYR A 38 -1.68 68.21 45.24
N LEU A 39 -1.95 67.22 44.39
CA LEU A 39 -1.35 67.07 43.07
C LEU A 39 -2.24 67.71 42.01
N GLU A 40 -1.60 68.27 40.99
CA GLU A 40 -2.25 68.74 39.77
C GLU A 40 -2.92 67.55 39.06
N GLN A 41 -4.18 67.73 38.69
CA GLN A 41 -5.03 66.65 38.22
C GLN A 41 -4.51 66.00 36.93
N ASP A 42 -4.05 66.78 35.93
CA ASP A 42 -3.72 66.25 34.62
C ASP A 42 -2.46 65.37 34.72
N TRP A 43 -1.43 65.87 35.41
CA TRP A 43 -0.20 65.13 35.66
C TRP A 43 -0.42 63.86 36.50
N ALA A 44 -1.30 63.91 37.50
CA ALA A 44 -1.59 62.76 38.35
C ALA A 44 -2.45 61.71 37.60
N ASN A 45 -3.45 62.17 36.84
CA ASN A 45 -4.36 61.31 36.09
C ASN A 45 -3.72 60.63 34.88
N ASP A 46 -2.66 61.21 34.29
CA ASP A 46 -1.84 60.55 33.27
C ASP A 46 -1.21 59.24 33.80
N LYS A 47 -0.61 59.29 34.99
CA LYS A 47 -0.04 58.11 35.66
C LYS A 47 -1.11 57.13 36.09
N GLU A 48 -2.21 57.67 36.62
CA GLU A 48 -3.34 56.85 37.06
C GLU A 48 -3.98 56.09 35.89
N GLY A 49 -4.01 56.70 34.70
CA GLY A 49 -4.45 56.04 33.46
C GLY A 49 -3.62 54.81 33.13
N PHE A 50 -2.28 54.90 33.21
CA PHE A 50 -1.41 53.74 33.03
C PHE A 50 -1.67 52.63 34.06
N PHE A 51 -1.75 52.99 35.34
CA PHE A 51 -1.94 52.02 36.42
C PHE A 51 -3.30 51.33 36.34
N GLN A 52 -4.39 52.09 36.19
CA GLN A 52 -5.73 51.50 36.09
C GLN A 52 -5.90 50.67 34.81
N SER A 53 -5.22 51.04 33.71
CA SER A 53 -5.18 50.23 32.48
C SER A 53 -4.56 48.86 32.71
N LEU A 54 -3.46 48.76 33.48
CA LEU A 54 -2.83 47.46 33.79
C LEU A 54 -3.81 46.53 34.51
N ILE A 55 -4.50 47.02 35.54
CA ILE A 55 -5.46 46.24 36.32
C ILE A 55 -6.64 45.81 35.45
N SER A 56 -7.15 46.73 34.62
CA SER A 56 -8.27 46.48 33.71
C SER A 56 -7.93 45.41 32.66
N VAL A 57 -6.80 45.55 31.95
CA VAL A 57 -6.37 44.59 30.92
C VAL A 57 -5.99 43.24 31.51
N ALA A 58 -5.41 43.21 32.72
CA ALA A 58 -5.12 41.97 33.43
C ALA A 58 -6.38 41.28 34.01
N GLY A 59 -7.56 41.93 33.96
CA GLY A 59 -8.81 41.41 34.51
C GLY A 59 -8.80 41.26 36.03
N LEU A 60 -7.96 42.02 36.75
CA LEU A 60 -7.87 41.95 38.21
C LEU A 60 -8.87 42.93 38.84
N VAL A 61 -9.48 42.54 39.97
CA VAL A 61 -10.35 43.44 40.74
C VAL A 61 -9.51 44.17 41.80
N PRO A 62 -9.49 45.52 41.82
CA PRO A 62 -8.79 46.31 42.84
C PRO A 62 -9.11 45.83 44.26
N ASN A 63 -8.09 45.49 45.05
CA ASN A 63 -8.28 44.92 46.39
C ASN A 63 -8.44 45.98 47.50
N GLY A 64 -8.26 47.28 47.18
CA GLY A 64 -8.38 48.35 48.17
C GLY A 64 -7.29 48.32 49.25
N LEU A 65 -6.17 47.64 49.01
CA LEU A 65 -5.03 47.58 49.91
C LEU A 65 -3.85 48.42 49.37
N VAL A 66 -2.97 48.83 50.28
CA VAL A 66 -1.74 49.54 49.91
C VAL A 66 -0.73 48.53 49.35
N ASP A 67 -0.29 48.74 48.11
CA ASP A 67 0.76 47.93 47.47
C ASP A 67 2.10 48.05 48.23
N LYS A 68 2.79 46.92 48.39
CA LYS A 68 4.11 46.82 49.03
C LYS A 68 5.07 46.05 48.14
N VAL A 69 6.38 46.20 48.38
CA VAL A 69 7.39 45.33 47.76
C VAL A 69 7.07 43.88 48.09
N GLY A 70 6.96 43.02 47.07
CA GLY A 70 6.56 41.61 47.22
C GLY A 70 5.04 41.36 47.35
N ALA A 71 4.22 42.41 47.37
CA ALA A 71 2.75 42.33 47.40
C ALA A 71 2.15 43.55 46.70
N SER A 72 2.28 43.60 45.37
CA SER A 72 1.81 44.71 44.53
C SER A 72 0.89 44.21 43.43
N GLN A 73 -0.37 44.63 43.45
CA GLN A 73 -1.36 44.16 42.49
C GLN A 73 -1.10 44.69 41.07
N TYR A 74 -0.48 45.87 40.93
CA TYR A 74 -0.05 46.36 39.61
C TYR A 74 1.12 45.56 39.06
N TYR A 75 2.02 45.08 39.92
CA TYR A 75 3.12 44.22 39.48
C TYR A 75 2.59 42.87 39.02
N ASP A 76 1.63 42.29 39.76
CA ASP A 76 0.95 41.05 39.35
C ASP A 76 0.17 41.25 38.04
N ALA A 77 -0.53 42.39 37.88
CA ALA A 77 -1.20 42.74 36.64
C ALA A 77 -0.23 42.85 35.46
N LEU A 78 0.91 43.52 35.66
CA LEU A 78 1.96 43.62 34.65
C LEU A 78 2.48 42.24 34.26
N LEU A 79 2.79 41.38 35.23
CA LEU A 79 3.22 40.00 34.96
C LEU A 79 2.15 39.22 34.19
N ASN A 80 0.87 39.33 34.55
CA ASN A 80 -0.22 38.67 33.83
C ASN A 80 -0.33 39.15 32.38
N VAL A 81 -0.23 40.45 32.13
CA VAL A 81 -0.24 41.01 30.77
C VAL A 81 0.96 40.51 29.98
N LEU A 82 2.15 40.50 30.58
CA LEU A 82 3.37 39.99 29.94
C LEU A 82 3.29 38.50 29.63
N TYR A 83 2.80 37.67 30.57
CA TYR A 83 2.62 36.24 30.35
C TYR A 83 1.52 35.95 29.30
N ALA A 84 0.42 36.70 29.31
CA ALA A 84 -0.63 36.58 28.31
C ALA A 84 -0.12 36.98 26.91
N ALA A 85 0.67 38.05 26.81
CA ALA A 85 1.32 38.46 25.58
C ALA A 85 2.35 37.41 25.10
N ALA A 86 3.16 36.86 26.01
CA ALA A 86 4.15 35.83 25.70
C ALA A 86 3.52 34.51 25.20
N ARG A 87 2.32 34.15 25.69
CA ARG A 87 1.57 32.96 25.23
C ARG A 87 0.97 33.12 23.84
N LYS A 88 0.83 34.36 23.34
CA LYS A 88 0.28 34.65 22.02
C LYS A 88 1.40 34.69 20.97
N THR A 89 2.08 33.56 20.75
CA THR A 89 3.00 33.45 19.61
C THR A 89 2.16 33.60 18.33
N PRO A 90 2.36 34.68 17.54
CA PRO A 90 1.51 34.93 16.38
C PRO A 90 1.66 33.79 15.37
N VAL A 91 0.54 33.34 14.80
CA VAL A 91 0.56 32.47 13.63
C VAL A 91 0.78 33.36 12.42
N LEU A 92 1.94 33.24 11.80
CA LEU A 92 2.31 34.04 10.65
C LEU A 92 1.74 33.41 9.38
N ASN A 93 1.38 34.23 8.41
CA ASN A 93 0.96 33.70 7.12
C ASN A 93 2.18 33.32 6.29
N ASP A 94 2.13 32.15 5.68
CA ASP A 94 3.03 31.81 4.59
C ASP A 94 2.77 32.76 3.39
N THR A 95 3.84 33.36 2.91
CA THR A 95 3.87 34.30 1.77
C THR A 95 4.68 33.75 0.60
N GLY A 96 5.19 32.52 0.73
CA GLY A 96 5.97 31.84 -0.28
C GLY A 96 5.13 31.04 -1.27
N THR A 97 5.80 30.13 -1.96
CA THR A 97 5.22 29.19 -2.92
C THR A 97 5.44 27.75 -2.46
N ALA A 98 4.80 26.77 -3.09
CA ALA A 98 4.99 25.35 -2.78
C ALA A 98 6.49 24.98 -2.75
N GLY A 99 6.96 24.48 -1.61
CA GLY A 99 8.36 24.09 -1.40
C GLY A 99 9.34 25.22 -1.06
N VAL A 100 8.92 26.49 -1.14
CA VAL A 100 9.74 27.66 -0.78
C VAL A 100 8.89 28.60 0.07
N TYR A 101 8.95 28.40 1.38
CA TYR A 101 8.07 29.06 2.33
C TYR A 101 8.73 30.32 2.92
N ALA A 102 7.92 31.32 3.24
CA ALA A 102 8.40 32.57 3.85
C ALA A 102 7.33 33.17 4.74
N ALA A 103 7.72 33.86 5.82
CA ALA A 103 6.78 34.62 6.63
C ALA A 103 7.42 35.90 7.16
N ALA A 104 6.59 36.91 7.45
CA ALA A 104 7.03 38.18 8.01
C ALA A 104 6.66 38.28 9.50
N ASN A 105 7.66 38.43 10.36
CA ASN A 105 7.49 38.69 11.78
C ASN A 105 7.18 40.18 12.04
N THR A 106 6.59 40.47 13.20
CA THR A 106 6.39 41.84 13.67
C THR A 106 6.77 41.91 15.15
N PRO A 107 7.96 42.44 15.50
CA PRO A 107 8.98 43.01 14.61
C PRO A 107 9.73 41.95 13.77
N ALA A 108 10.29 42.37 12.63
CA ALA A 108 11.09 41.51 11.75
C ALA A 108 12.39 41.05 12.42
N LEU A 109 12.80 39.80 12.16
CA LEU A 109 14.09 39.26 12.56
C LEU A 109 15.21 39.89 11.71
N THR A 110 16.30 40.27 12.37
CA THR A 110 17.48 40.86 11.72
C THR A 110 18.58 39.82 11.41
N ALA A 111 18.48 38.63 12.00
CA ALA A 111 19.37 37.50 11.77
C ALA A 111 18.62 36.19 12.03
N LEU A 112 19.14 35.08 11.50
CA LEU A 112 18.62 33.75 11.82
C LEU A 112 18.75 33.50 13.33
N PRO A 113 17.71 32.91 13.97
CA PRO A 113 17.69 32.79 15.42
C PRO A 113 18.66 31.71 15.93
N ALA A 114 18.77 31.57 17.25
CA ALA A 114 19.51 30.47 17.86
C ALA A 114 18.69 29.15 17.83
N THR A 115 19.37 28.03 18.09
CA THR A 115 18.71 26.73 18.27
C THR A 115 17.59 26.81 19.31
N GLY A 116 16.43 26.22 18.98
CA GLY A 116 15.27 26.16 19.87
C GLY A 116 14.23 27.25 19.63
N TYR A 117 14.50 28.23 18.76
CA TYR A 117 13.51 29.24 18.39
C TYR A 117 12.37 28.59 17.59
N MET A 118 11.13 28.82 18.03
CA MET A 118 9.93 28.25 17.41
C MET A 118 9.08 29.31 16.73
N GLN A 119 8.58 29.00 15.54
CA GLN A 119 7.73 29.88 14.74
C GLN A 119 6.50 29.11 14.26
N ARG A 120 5.32 29.71 14.46
CA ARG A 120 4.05 29.15 13.98
C ARG A 120 3.72 29.78 12.63
N VAL A 121 3.60 28.97 11.60
CA VAL A 121 3.34 29.43 10.23
C VAL A 121 2.09 28.73 9.71
N LYS A 122 1.17 29.51 9.16
CA LYS A 122 0.02 29.02 8.40
C LYS A 122 0.47 28.76 6.96
N ILE A 123 0.87 27.52 6.69
CA ILE A 123 1.28 27.01 5.38
C ILE A 123 0.13 27.17 4.39
N ALA A 124 0.42 27.75 3.23
CA ALA A 124 -0.58 27.98 2.18
C ALA A 124 -0.63 26.82 1.17
N ASN A 125 0.53 26.27 0.81
CA ASN A 125 0.67 25.26 -0.24
C ASN A 125 1.32 23.99 0.31
N LEU A 126 0.87 22.83 -0.18
CA LEU A 126 1.48 21.54 0.13
C LEU A 126 2.95 21.50 -0.32
N ASN A 127 3.83 20.92 0.49
CA ASN A 127 5.21 20.68 0.03
C ASN A 127 5.26 19.55 -1.00
N PRO A 128 5.87 19.77 -2.20
CA PRO A 128 6.01 18.74 -3.22
C PRO A 128 7.19 17.79 -2.97
N GLY A 129 8.05 18.11 -2.01
CA GLY A 129 9.31 17.42 -1.74
C GLY A 129 10.18 18.23 -0.78
N ALA A 130 11.50 18.17 -0.96
CA ALA A 130 12.46 18.96 -0.19
C ALA A 130 12.10 20.45 -0.27
N SER A 131 12.02 21.10 0.89
CA SER A 131 11.49 22.47 1.00
C SER A 131 12.41 23.36 1.81
N THR A 132 12.27 24.67 1.65
CA THR A 132 13.02 25.68 2.41
C THR A 132 12.08 26.66 3.12
N TYR A 133 12.60 27.29 4.17
CA TYR A 133 11.92 28.38 4.88
C TYR A 133 12.86 29.57 5.09
N ALA A 134 12.35 30.77 4.82
CA ALA A 134 13.05 32.04 4.96
C ALA A 134 12.15 33.07 5.68
N PRO A 135 12.28 33.25 7.01
CA PRO A 135 11.57 34.32 7.70
C PRO A 135 12.21 35.68 7.38
N ASP A 136 11.39 36.72 7.23
CA ASP A 136 11.80 38.12 7.06
C ASP A 136 12.82 38.38 5.93
N GLY A 137 12.81 37.55 4.88
CA GLY A 137 13.78 37.66 3.78
C GLY A 137 15.21 37.27 4.15
N LEU A 138 15.42 36.66 5.31
CA LEU A 138 16.71 36.08 5.71
C LEU A 138 17.07 34.89 4.82
N ALA A 139 18.34 34.46 4.88
CA ALA A 139 18.83 33.34 4.07
C ALA A 139 17.98 32.08 4.30
N ALA A 140 17.43 31.54 3.20
CA ALA A 140 16.60 30.34 3.23
C ALA A 140 17.38 29.15 3.80
N LYS A 141 16.75 28.40 4.70
CA LYS A 141 17.30 27.17 5.27
C LYS A 141 16.37 26.00 4.96
N PRO A 142 16.90 24.78 4.78
CA PRO A 142 16.05 23.64 4.48
C PRO A 142 15.11 23.35 5.66
N ILE A 143 13.93 22.83 5.33
CA ILE A 143 12.99 22.29 6.30
C ILE A 143 13.17 20.78 6.34
N TYR A 144 13.37 20.24 7.53
CA TYR A 144 13.48 18.81 7.79
C TYR A 144 12.30 18.33 8.65
N GLY A 145 11.94 17.06 8.49
CA GLY A 145 11.01 16.39 9.40
C GLY A 145 11.68 16.04 10.74
N LEU A 146 10.92 15.47 11.67
CA LEU A 146 11.44 15.02 12.97
C LEU A 146 12.56 13.96 12.85
N GLY A 147 12.64 13.24 11.74
CA GLY A 147 13.74 12.33 11.42
C GLY A 147 15.06 13.02 11.01
N LEU A 148 15.10 14.37 11.03
CA LEU A 148 16.23 15.19 10.61
C LEU A 148 16.66 14.94 9.15
N GLN A 149 15.69 14.61 8.30
CA GLN A 149 15.87 14.42 6.87
C GLN A 149 15.08 15.47 6.08
N PRO A 150 15.51 15.81 4.86
CA PRO A 150 14.71 16.64 3.95
C PRO A 150 13.29 16.08 3.79
N LEU A 151 12.33 16.98 3.59
CA LEU A 151 10.94 16.58 3.32
C LEU A 151 10.86 15.78 2.01
N GLN A 152 9.92 14.84 1.95
CA GLN A 152 9.68 13.93 0.82
C GLN A 152 8.41 14.28 0.04
N GLY A 153 7.58 15.17 0.58
CA GLY A 153 6.29 15.58 0.03
C GLY A 153 5.15 15.10 0.94
N GLY A 154 4.21 15.98 1.26
CA GLY A 154 3.07 15.62 2.12
C GLY A 154 3.18 16.04 3.60
N GLU A 155 4.37 16.39 4.09
CA GLU A 155 4.61 16.68 5.51
C GLU A 155 4.14 18.07 5.97
N LEU A 156 3.97 19.02 5.05
CA LEU A 156 3.47 20.39 5.26
C LEU A 156 2.28 20.67 4.35
N PRO A 157 1.08 20.15 4.65
CA PRO A 157 -0.14 20.55 3.96
C PRO A 157 -0.59 21.95 4.37
N ALA A 158 -1.57 22.49 3.64
CA ALA A 158 -2.19 23.76 4.00
C ALA A 158 -2.79 23.69 5.42
N GLY A 159 -2.33 24.56 6.32
CA GLY A 159 -2.63 24.43 7.75
C GLY A 159 -1.60 25.13 8.62
N VAL A 160 -1.70 24.96 9.94
CA VAL A 160 -0.71 25.51 10.87
C VAL A 160 0.40 24.49 11.10
N ALA A 161 1.64 24.92 10.92
CA ALA A 161 2.84 24.18 11.28
C ALA A 161 3.66 24.96 12.31
N VAL A 162 4.41 24.22 13.14
CA VAL A 162 5.39 24.76 14.08
C VAL A 162 6.77 24.35 13.61
N LEU A 163 7.58 25.34 13.25
CA LEU A 163 8.95 25.16 12.81
C LEU A 163 9.89 25.60 13.93
N MET A 164 10.85 24.74 14.28
CA MET A 164 11.92 25.08 15.23
C MET A 164 13.24 25.23 14.48
N TYR A 165 13.94 26.34 14.67
CA TYR A 165 15.28 26.48 14.12
C TYR A 165 16.29 25.66 14.94
N LEU A 166 17.14 24.89 14.26
CA LEU A 166 18.13 24.01 14.85
C LEU A 166 19.48 24.17 14.15
N VAL A 167 20.52 24.50 14.90
CA VAL A 167 21.92 24.46 14.48
C VAL A 167 22.62 23.32 15.22
N GLN A 168 22.99 22.26 14.49
CA GLN A 168 23.69 21.10 15.02
C GLN A 168 24.60 20.52 13.94
N ALA A 169 25.82 20.07 14.29
CA ALA A 169 26.81 19.59 13.32
C ALA A 169 26.30 18.49 12.38
N GLY A 170 25.49 17.56 12.90
CA GLY A 170 24.89 16.47 12.12
C GLY A 170 23.68 16.85 11.26
N VAL A 171 23.23 18.12 11.30
CA VAL A 171 22.04 18.60 10.59
C VAL A 171 22.45 19.71 9.63
N ASN A 172 22.20 19.51 8.33
CA ASN A 172 22.56 20.45 7.27
C ASN A 172 24.04 20.91 7.34
N GLY A 173 24.96 20.00 7.70
CA GLY A 173 26.38 20.29 7.86
C GLY A 173 26.71 21.37 8.90
N GLY A 174 25.84 21.59 9.90
CA GLY A 174 26.01 22.66 10.89
C GLY A 174 25.52 24.03 10.43
N ASN A 175 24.96 24.16 9.22
CA ASN A 175 24.53 25.45 8.67
C ASN A 175 23.12 25.89 9.11
N GLY A 176 22.47 25.13 9.99
CA GLY A 176 21.12 25.38 10.47
C GLY A 176 20.02 24.85 9.57
N ALA A 177 18.91 24.39 10.16
CA ALA A 177 17.71 23.92 9.46
C ALA A 177 16.45 24.23 10.29
N TRP A 178 15.30 24.27 9.62
CA TRP A 178 14.00 24.36 10.27
C TRP A 178 13.42 22.96 10.45
N ILE A 179 13.10 22.56 11.68
CA ILE A 179 12.55 21.25 11.98
C ILE A 179 11.05 21.38 12.21
N ILE A 180 10.25 20.56 11.53
CA ILE A 180 8.82 20.47 11.81
C ILE A 180 8.65 19.80 13.17
N ILE A 181 8.09 20.53 14.13
CA ILE A 181 7.71 19.98 15.45
C ILE A 181 6.26 19.52 15.42
N GLU A 182 5.40 20.30 14.77
CA GLU A 182 3.98 20.00 14.58
C GLU A 182 3.55 20.43 13.18
N SER A 183 2.71 19.63 12.53
CA SER A 183 2.10 19.97 11.24
C SER A 183 0.71 19.35 11.18
N LEU A 184 -0.33 20.17 11.07
CA LEU A 184 -1.70 19.68 11.10
C LEU A 184 -2.03 18.91 9.81
N GLY A 185 -2.26 17.60 9.93
CA GLY A 185 -2.57 16.72 8.79
C GLY A 185 -1.36 16.33 7.93
N GLY A 186 -0.15 16.70 8.35
CA GLY A 186 1.07 16.36 7.63
C GLY A 186 1.45 14.89 7.74
N ALA A 187 1.96 14.32 6.65
CA ALA A 187 2.55 12.98 6.67
C ALA A 187 3.73 12.92 7.64
N GLN A 188 3.83 11.84 8.40
CA GLN A 188 4.97 11.59 9.26
C GLN A 188 6.05 10.82 8.49
N GLN A 189 7.29 11.30 8.54
CA GLN A 189 8.42 10.56 8.01
C GLN A 189 8.69 9.32 8.87
N VAL A 190 8.71 8.16 8.21
CA VAL A 190 9.06 6.87 8.84
C VAL A 190 10.53 6.59 8.53
N ALA A 191 11.36 6.35 9.54
CA ALA A 191 12.74 5.91 9.33
C ALA A 191 12.80 4.43 8.93
N ALA A 192 13.92 3.97 8.37
CA ALA A 192 14.05 2.56 7.99
C ALA A 192 13.83 1.64 9.20
N ALA A 193 12.90 0.69 9.06
CA ALA A 193 12.63 -0.33 10.05
C ALA A 193 13.86 -1.24 10.24
N THR A 194 14.28 -1.41 11.49
CA THR A 194 15.39 -2.30 11.89
C THR A 194 14.98 -3.34 12.93
N LYS A 195 13.71 -3.30 13.37
CA LYS A 195 13.11 -4.23 14.34
C LYS A 195 11.71 -4.60 13.87
N SER A 196 11.21 -5.75 14.34
CA SER A 196 9.94 -6.34 13.88
C SER A 196 8.69 -5.49 14.15
N GLN A 197 8.73 -4.58 15.13
CA GLN A 197 7.60 -3.71 15.48
C GLN A 197 7.74 -2.29 14.91
N HIS A 198 8.77 -2.01 14.09
CA HIS A 198 8.87 -0.71 13.43
C HIS A 198 7.89 -0.64 12.26
N ALA A 199 7.29 0.53 12.05
CA ALA A 199 6.64 0.83 10.78
C ALA A 199 7.67 0.72 9.64
N MET A 200 7.33 -0.01 8.60
CA MET A 200 8.20 -0.29 7.46
C MET A 200 8.01 0.79 6.39
N GLN A 201 9.11 1.38 5.91
CA GLN A 201 9.05 2.25 4.74
C GLN A 201 8.63 1.44 3.51
N PHE A 202 7.94 2.07 2.55
CA PHE A 202 7.53 1.39 1.32
C PHE A 202 8.70 0.72 0.58
N GLY A 203 9.87 1.36 0.55
CA GLY A 203 11.09 0.80 -0.06
C GLY A 203 11.68 -0.43 0.64
N GLN A 204 11.23 -0.74 1.86
CA GLN A 204 11.66 -1.93 2.60
C GLN A 204 10.73 -3.13 2.41
N ALA A 205 9.59 -2.96 1.74
CA ALA A 205 8.61 -4.03 1.50
C ALA A 205 8.99 -4.97 0.34
N THR A 206 10.28 -5.27 0.19
CA THR A 206 10.82 -6.14 -0.86
C THR A 206 10.34 -7.60 -0.68
N GLY A 207 9.99 -8.27 -1.77
CA GLY A 207 9.53 -9.65 -1.77
C GLY A 207 8.04 -9.84 -1.44
N ARG A 208 7.28 -8.74 -1.25
CA ARG A 208 5.83 -8.80 -1.06
C ARG A 208 5.13 -9.22 -2.36
N LEU A 209 4.25 -10.22 -2.30
CA LEU A 209 3.38 -10.58 -3.43
C LEU A 209 2.46 -9.39 -3.77
N LEU A 210 2.51 -8.94 -5.02
CA LEU A 210 1.72 -7.81 -5.54
C LEU A 210 0.50 -8.28 -6.33
N ARG A 211 0.68 -9.30 -7.17
CA ARG A 211 -0.34 -9.77 -8.10
C ARG A 211 -0.12 -11.24 -8.45
N THR A 212 -1.18 -12.01 -8.52
CA THR A 212 -1.20 -13.35 -9.12
C THR A 212 -2.12 -13.35 -10.34
N THR A 213 -1.58 -13.71 -11.50
CA THR A 213 -2.37 -13.87 -12.73
C THR A 213 -2.34 -15.32 -13.19
N ILE A 214 -3.51 -15.92 -13.39
CA ILE A 214 -3.67 -17.27 -13.92
C ILE A 214 -4.22 -17.17 -15.33
N TYR A 215 -3.54 -17.76 -16.30
CA TYR A 215 -3.93 -17.83 -17.70
C TYR A 215 -4.42 -19.23 -18.06
N ILE A 216 -5.52 -19.30 -18.80
CA ILE A 216 -6.10 -20.52 -19.34
C ILE A 216 -6.40 -20.36 -20.83
N ASN A 217 -6.48 -21.48 -21.55
CA ASN A 217 -7.03 -21.53 -22.89
C ASN A 217 -8.46 -22.08 -22.82
N ASN A 218 -9.43 -21.24 -23.17
CA ASN A 218 -10.83 -21.61 -23.25
C ASN A 218 -11.29 -21.59 -24.71
N GLY A 219 -11.35 -22.76 -25.34
CA GLY A 219 -11.82 -22.91 -26.72
C GLY A 219 -10.99 -22.15 -27.76
N GLY A 220 -9.67 -22.02 -27.56
CA GLY A 220 -8.77 -21.27 -28.42
C GLY A 220 -8.58 -19.81 -28.03
N THR A 221 -9.35 -19.31 -27.05
CA THR A 221 -9.22 -17.94 -26.55
C THR A 221 -8.41 -17.92 -25.25
N LEU A 222 -7.40 -17.06 -25.19
CA LEU A 222 -6.63 -16.84 -23.97
C LEU A 222 -7.46 -15.99 -23.00
N GLN A 223 -7.63 -16.50 -21.78
CA GLN A 223 -8.30 -15.80 -20.69
C GLN A 223 -7.40 -15.74 -19.47
N ALA A 224 -7.52 -14.69 -18.66
CA ALA A 224 -6.83 -14.57 -17.40
C ALA A 224 -7.75 -14.20 -16.24
N SER A 225 -7.41 -14.73 -15.07
CA SER A 225 -7.93 -14.31 -13.76
C SER A 225 -6.81 -13.60 -13.01
N VAL A 226 -7.09 -12.39 -12.53
CA VAL A 226 -6.16 -11.60 -11.71
C VAL A 226 -6.68 -11.61 -10.27
N ASP A 227 -5.84 -12.05 -9.34
CA ASP A 227 -6.10 -12.08 -7.89
C ASP A 227 -7.43 -12.77 -7.50
N GLY A 228 -7.81 -13.81 -8.25
CA GLY A 228 -9.03 -14.60 -8.01
C GLY A 228 -10.30 -13.99 -8.61
N GLY A 229 -10.19 -12.93 -9.40
CA GLY A 229 -11.31 -12.39 -10.18
C GLY A 229 -11.81 -13.36 -11.26
N ALA A 230 -12.95 -13.03 -11.88
CA ALA A 230 -13.48 -13.83 -12.99
C ALA A 230 -12.51 -13.85 -14.19
N PHE A 231 -12.48 -14.97 -14.92
CA PHE A 231 -11.69 -15.07 -16.14
C PHE A 231 -12.24 -14.15 -17.23
N ALA A 232 -11.36 -13.33 -17.81
CA ALA A 232 -11.67 -12.43 -18.92
C ALA A 232 -10.68 -12.61 -20.07
N ASN A 233 -11.10 -12.28 -21.28
CA ASN A 233 -10.22 -12.32 -22.46
C ASN A 233 -9.07 -11.32 -22.28
N VAL A 234 -7.85 -11.74 -22.64
CA VAL A 234 -6.65 -10.91 -22.49
C VAL A 234 -5.75 -11.00 -23.72
N SER A 235 -4.84 -10.03 -23.85
CA SER A 235 -3.71 -10.12 -24.78
C SER A 235 -2.78 -11.28 -24.38
N SER A 236 -2.12 -11.87 -25.37
CA SER A 236 -1.05 -12.85 -25.13
C SER A 236 0.25 -12.19 -24.66
N THR A 237 0.41 -10.87 -24.73
CA THR A 237 1.63 -10.20 -24.25
C THR A 237 1.52 -9.90 -22.76
N PHE A 238 2.48 -10.38 -21.96
CA PHE A 238 2.52 -10.09 -20.53
C PHE A 238 2.91 -8.64 -20.23
N THR A 239 2.04 -7.94 -19.49
CA THR A 239 2.32 -6.58 -18.98
C THR A 239 2.48 -6.61 -17.46
N PRO A 240 3.66 -6.30 -16.92
CA PRO A 240 3.93 -6.39 -15.49
C PRO A 240 3.23 -5.28 -14.70
N HIS A 241 3.03 -5.54 -13.41
CA HIS A 241 2.61 -4.54 -12.44
C HIS A 241 3.73 -3.48 -12.31
N PRO A 242 3.43 -2.17 -12.30
CA PRO A 242 4.46 -1.11 -12.30
C PRO A 242 5.44 -1.18 -11.13
N LEU A 243 5.01 -1.78 -10.02
CA LEU A 243 5.79 -1.93 -8.78
C LEU A 243 6.52 -3.28 -8.66
N ALA A 244 6.39 -4.19 -9.63
CA ALA A 244 7.04 -5.50 -9.55
C ALA A 244 8.54 -5.38 -9.86
N LEU A 245 9.37 -6.06 -9.06
CA LEU A 245 10.82 -6.19 -9.29
C LEU A 245 11.19 -7.62 -9.70
N THR A 246 10.50 -8.63 -9.18
CA THR A 246 10.70 -10.04 -9.53
C THR A 246 9.38 -10.71 -9.87
N ALA A 247 9.44 -11.78 -10.66
CA ALA A 247 8.30 -12.62 -10.96
C ALA A 247 8.65 -14.10 -10.86
N GLU A 248 7.63 -14.88 -10.60
CA GLU A 248 7.66 -16.33 -10.67
C GLU A 248 6.61 -16.79 -11.68
N GLY A 249 7.05 -17.53 -12.69
CA GLY A 249 6.19 -18.14 -13.69
C GLY A 249 6.12 -19.66 -13.49
N GLU A 250 4.90 -20.19 -13.38
CA GLU A 250 4.61 -21.61 -13.42
C GLU A 250 3.87 -21.94 -14.71
N VAL A 251 4.28 -23.03 -15.36
CA VAL A 251 3.76 -23.44 -16.66
C VAL A 251 3.42 -24.92 -16.62
N GLN A 252 2.19 -25.26 -17.00
CA GLN A 252 1.70 -26.62 -17.14
C GLN A 252 1.21 -26.84 -18.57
N GLY A 253 1.77 -27.84 -19.25
CA GLY A 253 1.33 -28.24 -20.58
C GLY A 253 -0.07 -28.86 -20.54
N GLY A 254 -0.79 -28.85 -21.66
CA GLY A 254 -2.08 -29.52 -21.80
C GLY A 254 -1.93 -31.05 -21.71
N GLY A 255 -2.92 -31.74 -21.17
CA GLY A 255 -2.94 -33.20 -21.15
C GLY A 255 -3.30 -33.79 -22.50
N GLY A 256 -2.76 -34.96 -22.82
CA GLY A 256 -3.11 -35.72 -24.02
C GLY A 256 -4.49 -36.38 -23.93
N GLY A 257 -5.09 -36.63 -25.09
CA GLY A 257 -6.32 -37.43 -25.18
C GLY A 257 -6.05 -38.90 -24.87
N GLY A 258 -7.04 -39.59 -24.33
CA GLY A 258 -7.01 -41.04 -24.19
C GLY A 258 -7.11 -41.77 -25.53
N GLY A 259 -6.65 -43.01 -25.55
CA GLY A 259 -6.76 -43.89 -26.72
C GLY A 259 -8.20 -44.34 -26.95
N ASN A 260 -8.56 -44.48 -28.22
CA ASN A 260 -9.85 -45.00 -28.62
C ASN A 260 -9.90 -46.53 -28.44
N ALA A 261 -11.10 -47.09 -28.44
CA ALA A 261 -11.34 -48.53 -28.55
C ALA A 261 -12.06 -48.81 -29.88
N ALA A 262 -11.50 -49.71 -30.69
CA ALA A 262 -12.09 -50.16 -31.94
C ALA A 262 -13.36 -51.00 -31.71
N SER A 263 -14.26 -51.03 -32.70
CA SER A 263 -15.40 -51.96 -32.73
C SER A 263 -14.94 -53.41 -32.66
N THR A 264 -15.71 -54.27 -31.99
CA THR A 264 -15.35 -55.66 -31.66
C THR A 264 -16.39 -56.66 -32.18
N GLY A 265 -15.94 -57.83 -32.60
CA GLY A 265 -16.78 -59.00 -32.85
C GLY A 265 -17.07 -59.83 -31.59
N ALA A 266 -17.76 -60.96 -31.76
CA ALA A 266 -18.25 -61.82 -30.67
C ALA A 266 -17.17 -62.44 -29.77
N SER A 267 -15.91 -62.45 -30.19
CA SER A 267 -14.78 -63.00 -29.41
C SER A 267 -13.64 -61.99 -29.22
N GLN A 268 -13.93 -60.71 -29.40
CA GLN A 268 -12.93 -59.65 -29.35
C GLN A 268 -13.27 -58.63 -28.28
N VAL A 269 -12.22 -58.05 -27.70
CA VAL A 269 -12.26 -56.87 -26.83
C VAL A 269 -11.31 -55.82 -27.40
N SER A 270 -11.51 -54.58 -26.99
CA SER A 270 -10.61 -53.48 -27.33
C SER A 270 -10.54 -52.51 -26.16
N ALA A 271 -9.35 -52.01 -25.85
CA ALA A 271 -9.17 -51.02 -24.81
C ALA A 271 -8.04 -50.05 -25.17
N GLY A 272 -8.32 -48.76 -25.10
CA GLY A 272 -7.34 -47.70 -25.31
C GLY A 272 -6.57 -47.38 -24.04
N ALA A 273 -5.30 -47.01 -24.18
CA ALA A 273 -4.47 -46.54 -23.07
C ALA A 273 -4.85 -45.11 -22.65
N GLY A 274 -4.47 -44.69 -21.45
CA GLY A 274 -4.66 -43.31 -21.00
C GLY A 274 -3.77 -42.33 -21.76
N GLY A 275 -4.24 -41.10 -21.92
CA GLY A 275 -3.42 -39.96 -22.34
C GLY A 275 -2.56 -39.48 -21.18
N ALA A 276 -1.38 -38.96 -21.47
CA ALA A 276 -0.47 -38.48 -20.43
C ALA A 276 -0.77 -37.04 -20.02
N ALA A 277 -0.28 -36.62 -18.86
CA ALA A 277 -0.32 -35.22 -18.47
C ALA A 277 0.75 -34.40 -19.20
N GLY A 278 0.54 -33.09 -19.32
CA GLY A 278 1.57 -32.17 -19.79
C GLY A 278 2.71 -32.02 -18.78
N GLY A 279 3.84 -31.51 -19.24
CA GLY A 279 4.99 -31.21 -18.39
C GLY A 279 4.71 -30.08 -17.41
N TYR A 280 5.62 -29.89 -16.46
CA TYR A 280 5.57 -28.77 -15.52
C TYR A 280 6.93 -28.08 -15.43
N ALA A 281 6.93 -26.74 -15.46
CA ALA A 281 8.13 -25.96 -15.20
C ALA A 281 7.82 -24.71 -14.38
N ARG A 282 8.72 -24.35 -13.47
CA ARG A 282 8.63 -23.13 -12.66
C ARG A 282 9.94 -22.36 -12.71
N LYS A 283 9.87 -21.05 -12.93
CA LYS A 283 11.02 -20.14 -13.02
C LYS A 283 10.79 -18.90 -12.18
N ARG A 284 11.80 -18.47 -11.43
CA ARG A 284 11.83 -17.16 -10.77
C ARG A 284 12.93 -16.29 -11.36
N GLY A 285 12.66 -15.00 -11.54
CA GLY A 285 13.64 -14.07 -12.08
C GLY A 285 13.24 -12.61 -11.99
N ALA A 286 14.09 -11.72 -12.50
CA ALA A 286 13.80 -10.30 -12.61
C ALA A 286 12.58 -10.05 -13.50
N ILE A 287 11.73 -9.08 -13.12
CA ILE A 287 10.52 -8.74 -13.87
C ILE A 287 10.82 -8.37 -15.33
N ALA A 288 11.99 -7.77 -15.57
CA ALA A 288 12.44 -7.35 -16.90
C ALA A 288 12.55 -8.52 -17.88
N SER A 289 12.87 -9.72 -17.42
CA SER A 289 12.90 -10.92 -18.27
C SER A 289 11.51 -11.35 -18.70
N PHE A 290 10.51 -11.18 -17.83
CA PHE A 290 9.11 -11.56 -18.06
C PHE A 290 8.33 -10.52 -18.87
N ALA A 291 8.66 -9.25 -18.72
CA ALA A 291 7.98 -8.15 -19.40
C ALA A 291 7.97 -8.35 -20.92
N GLY A 292 6.80 -8.28 -21.54
CA GLY A 292 6.63 -8.43 -22.99
C GLY A 292 6.68 -9.87 -23.51
N GLN A 293 6.94 -10.88 -22.66
CA GLN A 293 6.89 -12.27 -23.08
C GLN A 293 5.49 -12.65 -23.56
N THR A 294 5.42 -13.51 -24.58
CA THR A 294 4.16 -14.04 -25.08
C THR A 294 3.70 -15.22 -24.23
N ILE A 295 2.55 -15.10 -23.60
CA ILE A 295 1.88 -16.15 -22.84
C ILE A 295 1.10 -17.03 -23.80
N SER A 296 1.41 -18.33 -23.78
CA SER A 296 0.66 -19.35 -24.49
C SER A 296 0.21 -20.44 -23.52
N VAL A 297 -1.03 -20.88 -23.70
CA VAL A 297 -1.61 -21.97 -22.92
C VAL A 297 -2.06 -23.06 -23.86
N GLY A 298 -1.50 -24.26 -23.68
CA GLY A 298 -1.78 -25.42 -24.50
C GLY A 298 -3.20 -25.93 -24.30
N ALA A 299 -3.88 -26.23 -25.41
CA ALA A 299 -5.18 -26.90 -25.37
C ALA A 299 -5.03 -28.35 -24.86
N GLY A 300 -6.12 -28.91 -24.33
CA GLY A 300 -6.18 -30.34 -24.03
C GLY A 300 -6.31 -31.16 -25.32
N GLY A 301 -5.69 -32.33 -25.36
CA GLY A 301 -5.77 -33.22 -26.50
C GLY A 301 -7.11 -33.96 -26.57
N SER A 302 -7.66 -34.10 -27.77
CA SER A 302 -8.85 -34.93 -28.04
C SER A 302 -8.52 -35.82 -29.23
N ALA A 303 -8.25 -37.10 -28.97
CA ALA A 303 -7.57 -38.00 -29.92
C ALA A 303 -6.24 -37.43 -30.47
N SER A 304 -5.57 -36.58 -29.68
CA SER A 304 -4.32 -35.90 -30.03
C SER A 304 -3.42 -35.76 -28.81
N VAL A 305 -2.17 -35.37 -29.04
CA VAL A 305 -1.30 -34.86 -27.97
C VAL A 305 -1.88 -33.57 -27.39
N GLY A 306 -1.52 -33.26 -26.15
CA GLY A 306 -1.82 -31.97 -25.54
C GLY A 306 -0.99 -30.85 -26.17
N GLY A 307 -1.47 -29.61 -26.09
CA GLY A 307 -0.71 -28.43 -26.50
C GLY A 307 0.35 -28.04 -25.47
N SER A 308 1.42 -27.38 -25.94
CA SER A 308 2.42 -26.78 -25.07
C SER A 308 1.93 -25.46 -24.46
N SER A 309 2.33 -25.19 -23.22
CA SER A 309 2.16 -23.88 -22.57
C SER A 309 3.53 -23.23 -22.40
N ALA A 310 3.61 -21.89 -22.41
CA ALA A 310 4.88 -21.18 -22.23
C ALA A 310 4.71 -19.72 -21.78
N ILE A 311 5.78 -19.19 -21.18
CA ILE A 311 6.03 -17.76 -21.00
C ILE A 311 7.17 -17.40 -21.95
N GLY A 312 6.80 -17.12 -23.20
CA GLY A 312 7.73 -16.90 -24.31
C GLY A 312 8.79 -18.00 -24.38
N LEU A 313 10.06 -17.60 -24.45
CA LEU A 313 11.20 -18.52 -24.43
C LEU A 313 11.79 -18.75 -23.04
N LEU A 314 11.23 -18.11 -21.99
CA LEU A 314 11.81 -18.18 -20.65
C LEU A 314 11.63 -19.54 -20.01
N VAL A 315 10.43 -20.09 -20.13
CA VAL A 315 9.97 -21.32 -19.50
C VAL A 315 8.80 -21.89 -20.29
N SER A 316 8.82 -23.19 -20.52
CA SER A 316 7.79 -23.90 -21.29
C SER A 316 7.52 -25.29 -20.72
N ALA A 317 6.36 -25.83 -21.04
CA ALA A 317 6.03 -27.21 -20.78
C ALA A 317 5.30 -27.80 -21.99
N SER A 318 5.82 -28.90 -22.52
CA SER A 318 5.15 -29.60 -23.63
C SER A 318 3.89 -30.32 -23.15
N GLY A 319 2.95 -30.53 -24.07
CA GLY A 319 1.75 -31.30 -23.77
C GLY A 319 2.02 -32.80 -23.61
N GLY A 320 1.08 -33.49 -22.97
CA GLY A 320 1.16 -34.94 -22.75
C GLY A 320 0.93 -35.75 -24.02
N GLY A 321 1.54 -36.94 -24.09
CA GLY A 321 1.35 -37.88 -25.18
C GLY A 321 -0.09 -38.40 -25.30
N LEU A 322 -0.49 -38.72 -26.52
CA LEU A 322 -1.76 -39.39 -26.84
C LEU A 322 -1.74 -40.84 -26.35
N GLY A 323 -2.83 -41.28 -25.71
CA GLY A 323 -3.02 -42.68 -25.38
C GLY A 323 -3.14 -43.54 -26.64
N GLN A 324 -2.44 -44.67 -26.66
CA GLN A 324 -2.49 -45.59 -27.80
C GLN A 324 -3.90 -46.17 -27.99
N THR A 325 -4.37 -46.17 -29.24
CA THR A 325 -5.67 -46.73 -29.63
C THR A 325 -5.63 -48.25 -29.60
N GLY A 326 -6.60 -48.86 -28.92
CA GLY A 326 -6.73 -50.30 -28.84
C GLY A 326 -7.33 -50.90 -30.11
N ALA A 327 -6.63 -51.84 -30.74
CA ALA A 327 -7.20 -52.66 -31.81
C ALA A 327 -8.18 -53.71 -31.25
N ALA A 328 -9.09 -54.23 -32.07
CA ALA A 328 -9.92 -55.37 -31.68
C ALA A 328 -9.09 -56.65 -31.66
N GLY A 329 -9.15 -57.41 -30.57
CA GLY A 329 -8.38 -58.65 -30.42
C GLY A 329 -8.95 -59.55 -29.33
N SER A 330 -8.46 -60.79 -29.25
CA SER A 330 -8.92 -61.73 -28.23
C SER A 330 -8.58 -61.23 -26.82
N ALA A 331 -9.41 -61.57 -25.84
CA ALA A 331 -9.08 -61.35 -24.43
C ALA A 331 -7.84 -62.20 -24.05
N THR A 332 -6.81 -61.54 -23.54
CA THR A 332 -5.49 -62.16 -23.26
C THR A 332 -4.97 -61.85 -21.85
N ASN A 333 -5.68 -61.01 -21.09
CA ASN A 333 -5.26 -60.45 -19.79
C ASN A 333 -3.91 -59.72 -19.83
N ASN A 334 -3.54 -59.16 -20.99
CA ASN A 334 -2.29 -58.43 -21.16
C ASN A 334 -2.49 -56.91 -21.11
N PRO A 335 -1.50 -56.16 -20.57
CA PRO A 335 -1.48 -54.72 -20.66
C PRO A 335 -1.20 -54.26 -22.10
N PHE A 336 -1.82 -53.17 -22.53
CA PHE A 336 -1.62 -52.56 -23.84
C PHE A 336 -1.31 -51.08 -23.73
N GLY A 337 -0.19 -50.70 -24.34
CA GLY A 337 0.19 -49.33 -24.60
C GLY A 337 0.52 -48.48 -23.38
N GLY A 338 0.25 -47.19 -23.51
CA GLY A 338 0.64 -46.15 -22.56
C GLY A 338 1.01 -44.88 -23.30
N SER A 339 1.36 -43.84 -22.55
CA SER A 339 1.83 -42.59 -23.14
C SER A 339 2.79 -41.86 -22.20
N ASN A 340 3.78 -41.17 -22.76
CA ASN A 340 4.77 -40.42 -22.00
C ASN A 340 4.23 -39.04 -21.61
N GLY A 341 4.53 -38.62 -20.39
CA GLY A 341 4.26 -37.26 -19.92
C GLY A 341 4.99 -36.22 -20.74
N GLY A 342 4.41 -35.02 -20.81
CA GLY A 342 5.10 -33.85 -21.35
C GLY A 342 6.30 -33.47 -20.49
N VAL A 343 7.13 -32.57 -21.01
CA VAL A 343 8.42 -32.19 -20.43
C VAL A 343 8.42 -30.70 -20.11
N GLY A 344 8.75 -30.33 -18.87
CA GLY A 344 9.09 -28.96 -18.50
C GLY A 344 10.49 -28.57 -18.96
N THR A 345 10.70 -27.33 -19.41
CA THR A 345 12.00 -26.83 -19.87
C THR A 345 12.17 -25.34 -19.55
N GLY A 346 13.39 -24.94 -19.20
CA GLY A 346 13.76 -23.54 -18.97
C GLY A 346 13.42 -23.00 -17.57
N GLY A 347 12.76 -23.81 -16.73
CA GLY A 347 12.51 -23.51 -15.32
C GLY A 347 13.72 -23.77 -14.43
N ASP A 348 13.70 -23.19 -13.23
CA ASP A 348 14.56 -23.60 -12.11
C ASP A 348 14.12 -24.98 -11.59
N LEU A 349 12.83 -25.27 -11.74
CA LEU A 349 12.26 -26.61 -11.58
C LEU A 349 11.66 -27.05 -12.92
N ASN A 350 12.01 -28.26 -13.34
CA ASN A 350 11.46 -28.91 -14.52
C ASN A 350 11.02 -30.32 -14.13
N ALA A 351 9.80 -30.70 -14.48
CA ALA A 351 9.24 -32.00 -14.18
C ALA A 351 8.49 -32.57 -15.38
N LEU A 352 8.45 -33.89 -15.43
CA LEU A 352 7.63 -34.63 -16.39
C LEU A 352 6.18 -34.67 -15.91
N GLY A 353 5.24 -34.65 -16.85
CA GLY A 353 3.86 -35.02 -16.55
C GLY A 353 3.75 -36.50 -16.17
N GLY A 354 2.69 -36.87 -15.44
CA GLY A 354 2.37 -38.28 -15.24
C GLY A 354 2.08 -38.97 -16.58
N GLY A 355 2.67 -40.15 -16.79
CA GLY A 355 2.36 -40.98 -17.96
C GLY A 355 0.92 -41.48 -17.94
N GLY A 356 0.34 -41.67 -19.12
CA GLY A 356 -0.94 -42.37 -19.24
C GLY A 356 -0.73 -43.88 -19.03
N ILE A 357 -1.60 -44.49 -18.23
CA ILE A 357 -1.46 -45.91 -17.85
C ILE A 357 -1.93 -46.79 -19.02
N TYR A 358 -1.35 -47.99 -19.11
CA TYR A 358 -1.77 -49.03 -20.05
C TYR A 358 -3.24 -49.43 -19.86
N ALA A 359 -3.87 -49.91 -20.93
CA ALA A 359 -5.16 -50.58 -20.89
C ALA A 359 -4.99 -52.07 -20.57
N LEU A 360 -6.05 -52.77 -20.19
CA LEU A 360 -6.04 -54.22 -19.96
C LEU A 360 -7.03 -54.94 -20.89
N TYR A 361 -6.51 -55.86 -21.70
CA TYR A 361 -7.30 -56.71 -22.61
C TYR A 361 -7.82 -57.95 -21.88
N ALA A 362 -8.82 -57.77 -21.02
CA ALA A 362 -9.49 -58.87 -20.32
C ALA A 362 -10.90 -59.11 -20.89
N THR A 363 -11.56 -60.19 -20.46
CA THR A 363 -12.96 -60.49 -20.82
C THR A 363 -13.91 -59.33 -20.48
N ALA A 364 -13.60 -58.62 -19.39
CA ALA A 364 -14.13 -57.30 -19.09
C ALA A 364 -12.97 -56.29 -19.26
N PRO A 365 -12.81 -55.67 -20.44
CA PRO A 365 -11.66 -54.81 -20.71
C PRO A 365 -11.70 -53.55 -19.85
N ILE A 366 -10.55 -53.09 -19.40
CA ILE A 366 -10.40 -51.86 -18.60
C ILE A 366 -9.49 -50.91 -19.37
N SER A 367 -9.96 -49.67 -19.57
CA SER A 367 -9.14 -48.66 -20.23
C SER A 367 -8.00 -48.16 -19.34
N GLY A 368 -7.00 -47.55 -19.97
CA GLY A 368 -5.94 -46.88 -19.23
C GLY A 368 -6.42 -45.60 -18.53
N LYS A 369 -5.98 -45.39 -17.30
CA LYS A 369 -6.18 -44.13 -16.57
C LYS A 369 -5.34 -43.02 -17.20
N GLY A 370 -5.91 -41.81 -17.27
CA GLY A 370 -5.17 -40.62 -17.69
C GLY A 370 -4.06 -40.24 -16.70
N GLY A 371 -2.97 -39.68 -17.22
CA GLY A 371 -1.84 -39.22 -16.42
C GLY A 371 -2.22 -38.04 -15.51
N ALA A 372 -1.71 -38.08 -14.28
CA ALA A 372 -1.89 -37.00 -13.31
C ALA A 372 -0.94 -35.82 -13.61
N SER A 373 -1.44 -34.61 -13.42
CA SER A 373 -0.67 -33.36 -13.46
C SER A 373 -0.31 -32.91 -12.04
N LEU A 374 0.48 -31.85 -11.91
CA LEU A 374 0.71 -31.22 -10.61
C LEU A 374 -0.59 -30.71 -9.96
N PHE A 375 -1.60 -30.37 -10.78
CA PHE A 375 -2.85 -29.73 -10.34
C PHE A 375 -3.97 -30.74 -10.05
N GLY A 376 -3.70 -32.04 -10.21
CA GLY A 376 -4.65 -33.08 -9.87
C GLY A 376 -4.62 -34.26 -10.82
N ASP A 377 -5.52 -35.20 -10.54
CA ASP A 377 -5.55 -36.51 -11.19
C ASP A 377 -6.08 -36.44 -12.63
N GLY A 378 -5.74 -37.47 -13.42
CA GLY A 378 -6.22 -37.66 -14.78
C GLY A 378 -7.60 -38.29 -14.86
N GLY A 379 -8.11 -38.47 -16.08
CA GLY A 379 -9.39 -39.11 -16.32
C GLY A 379 -9.42 -40.53 -15.71
N PRO A 380 -10.44 -40.87 -14.90
CA PRO A 380 -10.54 -42.20 -14.31
C PRO A 380 -10.78 -43.26 -15.39
N PRO A 381 -10.22 -44.47 -15.25
CA PRO A 381 -10.40 -45.52 -16.25
C PRO A 381 -11.86 -45.95 -16.35
N THR A 382 -12.23 -46.51 -17.50
CA THR A 382 -13.55 -47.05 -17.77
C THR A 382 -13.46 -48.55 -18.05
N GLY A 383 -14.33 -49.33 -17.42
CA GLY A 383 -14.52 -50.74 -17.77
C GLY A 383 -15.57 -50.88 -18.86
N GLY A 384 -15.33 -51.75 -19.84
CA GLY A 384 -16.38 -52.26 -20.70
C GLY A 384 -17.03 -53.46 -20.02
N PRO A 385 -18.32 -53.40 -19.64
CA PRO A 385 -19.12 -54.62 -19.48
C PRO A 385 -18.96 -55.50 -20.74
N PRO A 386 -19.11 -56.83 -20.62
CA PRO A 386 -18.75 -57.79 -21.68
C PRO A 386 -19.50 -57.61 -23.01
N THR A 387 -20.47 -56.69 -23.13
CA THR A 387 -21.26 -56.43 -24.34
C THR A 387 -21.53 -54.96 -24.65
N THR A 388 -20.86 -54.00 -23.98
CA THR A 388 -21.11 -52.57 -24.20
C THR A 388 -19.83 -51.79 -24.48
N GLY A 389 -19.94 -50.72 -25.25
CA GLY A 389 -18.89 -49.73 -25.40
C GLY A 389 -18.92 -48.70 -24.28
N SER A 390 -17.76 -48.39 -23.73
CA SER A 390 -17.53 -47.41 -22.67
C SER A 390 -16.57 -46.33 -23.19
N PRO A 391 -17.07 -45.14 -23.56
CA PRO A 391 -16.22 -44.00 -23.89
C PRO A 391 -15.34 -43.59 -22.72
N GLY A 392 -14.16 -43.03 -23.00
CA GLY A 392 -13.25 -42.59 -21.95
C GLY A 392 -13.73 -41.33 -21.23
N ASN A 393 -13.36 -41.21 -19.96
CA ASN A 393 -13.62 -40.04 -19.13
C ASN A 393 -12.63 -38.92 -19.43
N ALA A 394 -13.15 -37.71 -19.63
CA ALA A 394 -12.33 -36.52 -19.77
C ALA A 394 -11.62 -36.17 -18.45
N ALA A 395 -10.43 -35.55 -18.55
CA ALA A 395 -9.73 -35.03 -17.39
C ALA A 395 -10.39 -33.74 -16.89
N VAL A 396 -10.43 -33.57 -15.56
CA VAL A 396 -10.99 -32.37 -14.91
C VAL A 396 -9.89 -31.38 -14.51
N SER A 397 -8.71 -31.90 -14.12
CA SER A 397 -7.59 -31.13 -13.61
C SER A 397 -6.74 -30.55 -14.73
N TYR A 398 -6.29 -29.30 -14.62
CA TYR A 398 -5.50 -28.63 -15.66
C TYR A 398 -4.22 -29.40 -16.01
N GLY A 399 -4.01 -29.63 -17.31
CA GLY A 399 -2.88 -30.36 -17.84
C GLY A 399 -2.93 -31.88 -17.63
N ALA A 400 -3.99 -32.43 -17.02
CA ALA A 400 -4.12 -33.87 -16.83
C ALA A 400 -4.66 -34.57 -18.09
N GLY A 401 -4.23 -35.82 -18.28
CA GLY A 401 -4.59 -36.62 -19.45
C GLY A 401 -5.98 -37.25 -19.34
N GLY A 402 -6.63 -37.51 -20.48
CA GLY A 402 -7.91 -38.23 -20.53
C GLY A 402 -7.74 -39.75 -20.38
N SER A 403 -8.77 -40.46 -19.91
CA SER A 403 -8.74 -41.92 -19.87
C SER A 403 -8.91 -42.50 -21.27
N GLY A 404 -8.40 -43.71 -21.52
CA GLY A 404 -8.78 -44.45 -22.71
C GLY A 404 -10.25 -44.89 -22.68
N ALA A 405 -10.73 -45.44 -23.79
CA ALA A 405 -12.03 -46.09 -23.90
C ALA A 405 -11.91 -47.62 -23.80
N ALA A 406 -13.03 -48.33 -23.61
CA ALA A 406 -13.08 -49.80 -23.59
C ALA A 406 -14.33 -50.33 -24.29
N ASN A 407 -14.18 -51.38 -25.09
CA ASN A 407 -15.27 -52.10 -25.76
C ASN A 407 -15.22 -53.59 -25.41
N GLY A 408 -16.31 -54.11 -24.84
CA GLY A 408 -16.54 -55.54 -24.65
C GLY A 408 -16.78 -56.30 -25.96
N ALA A 409 -17.31 -57.52 -25.92
CA ALA A 409 -17.62 -58.30 -27.12
C ALA A 409 -18.81 -57.73 -27.89
N SER A 410 -18.79 -57.91 -29.22
CA SER A 410 -19.91 -57.55 -30.12
C SER A 410 -20.31 -56.07 -30.11
N VAL A 411 -19.36 -55.15 -29.88
CA VAL A 411 -19.63 -53.70 -29.91
C VAL A 411 -19.42 -53.18 -31.33
N ALA A 412 -20.50 -52.77 -31.99
CA ALA A 412 -20.49 -52.38 -33.41
C ALA A 412 -19.84 -51.01 -33.71
N THR A 413 -19.61 -50.17 -32.70
CA THR A 413 -19.07 -48.80 -32.87
C THR A 413 -17.78 -48.59 -32.11
N ASN A 414 -16.93 -47.71 -32.62
CA ASN A 414 -15.75 -47.26 -31.88
C ASN A 414 -16.18 -46.44 -30.66
N SER A 415 -15.50 -46.63 -29.54
CA SER A 415 -15.61 -45.76 -28.37
C SER A 415 -14.42 -44.81 -28.34
N PHE A 416 -14.67 -43.53 -28.13
CA PHE A 416 -13.63 -42.51 -28.13
C PHE A 416 -13.01 -42.34 -26.75
N GLY A 417 -11.69 -42.15 -26.70
CA GLY A 417 -10.99 -41.82 -25.48
C GLY A 417 -11.42 -40.45 -24.93
N GLY A 418 -11.25 -40.27 -23.62
CA GLY A 418 -11.55 -39.02 -22.95
C GLY A 418 -10.60 -37.92 -23.40
N ALA A 419 -11.09 -36.68 -23.46
CA ALA A 419 -10.24 -35.53 -23.72
C ALA A 419 -9.32 -35.23 -22.53
N GLY A 420 -8.07 -34.85 -22.80
CA GLY A 420 -7.20 -34.22 -21.82
C GLY A 420 -7.69 -32.80 -21.49
N LYS A 421 -7.28 -32.27 -20.34
CA LYS A 421 -7.59 -30.88 -19.98
C LYS A 421 -6.53 -29.93 -20.50
N GLY A 422 -6.94 -28.71 -20.85
CA GLY A 422 -6.02 -27.62 -21.18
C GLY A 422 -5.00 -27.37 -20.07
N GLY A 423 -3.83 -26.86 -20.45
CA GLY A 423 -2.80 -26.43 -19.52
C GLY A 423 -3.19 -25.15 -18.78
N LEU A 424 -2.23 -24.60 -18.05
CA LEU A 424 -2.34 -23.28 -17.45
C LEU A 424 -0.96 -22.62 -17.33
N VAL A 425 -0.96 -21.30 -17.17
CA VAL A 425 0.22 -20.52 -16.80
C VAL A 425 -0.13 -19.64 -15.60
N ILE A 426 0.70 -19.61 -14.56
CA ILE A 426 0.52 -18.73 -13.40
C ILE A 426 1.74 -17.80 -13.33
N ILE A 427 1.50 -16.50 -13.21
CA ILE A 427 2.55 -15.51 -12.95
C ILE A 427 2.27 -14.82 -11.63
N ARG A 428 3.23 -14.88 -10.71
CA ARG A 428 3.20 -14.19 -9.42
C ARG A 428 4.26 -13.10 -9.43
N GLU A 429 3.86 -11.87 -9.13
CA GLU A 429 4.72 -10.69 -9.17
C GLU A 429 5.01 -10.17 -7.78
N TYR A 430 6.25 -9.82 -7.51
CA TYR A 430 6.71 -9.40 -6.19
C TYR A 430 7.41 -8.04 -6.25
N ALA A 431 7.20 -7.23 -5.21
CA ALA A 431 7.88 -5.95 -5.00
C ALA A 431 9.38 -6.11 -4.71
#